data_AF-A0A946DD71-F1
#
_entry.id   AF-A0A946DD71-F1
#
_cell.length_a   1.000
_cell.length_b   1.000
_cell.length_c   1.000
_cell.angle_alpha   90.00
_cell.angle_beta   90.00
_cell.angle_gamma   90.00
#
_symmetry.space_group_name_H-M   'P 1'
#
loop_
_entity.id
_entity.type
_entity.pdbx_description
1 polymer ?
#
loop_
_entity_poly.entity_id
_entity_poly.type
_entity_poly.pdbx_seq_one_letter_code
_entity_poly.pdbx_strand_id
1 'polypeptide(L)'
;MKITNIFVTLAAVALVSACDPGPTEHLQDSIVETTPASNGAVNPTASFDPSNSVIPFPNNLLFAGSVDGTLNIPVADETDLSDPQVALNAVDGFSTVAPMSSGFSTAIDASSITPTSVKMYEVTLSGPGGEVVVVNDQLTFGVDFVATLSSVDLSQSTLAVLPLRPLDEKTSYMMVITDDLMASSSRPFDPSVTYRLIKTLSDPLVFCPDPTAASCALPGALRSLSEEDLASFETLRQIIN
;
A
#
# COMPACT_ATOMS: atom_id res chain seq x y z
N MET A 1 -64.14 -8.46 -44.51
CA MET A 1 -63.35 -9.69 -44.22
C MET A 1 -61.89 -9.26 -44.10
N LYS A 2 -61.21 -9.70 -43.04
CA LYS A 2 -59.77 -9.48 -42.71
C LYS A 2 -58.88 -9.71 -43.96
N ILE A 3 -57.73 -9.06 -44.17
CA ILE A 3 -56.40 -9.29 -43.55
C ILE A 3 -55.49 -8.15 -44.11
N THR A 4 -55.03 -7.19 -43.30
CA THR A 4 -53.67 -7.05 -42.69
C THR A 4 -52.47 -6.91 -43.66
N ASN A 5 -51.87 -5.72 -43.59
CA ASN A 5 -50.52 -5.19 -43.94
C ASN A 5 -49.37 -6.15 -44.31
N ILE A 6 -48.44 -5.65 -45.15
CA ILE A 6 -46.98 -5.61 -44.89
C ILE A 6 -46.39 -4.40 -45.66
N PHE A 7 -46.01 -3.36 -44.91
CA PHE A 7 -45.06 -2.33 -45.35
C PHE A 7 -43.66 -2.80 -44.94
N VAL A 8 -42.74 -2.88 -45.90
CA VAL A 8 -41.32 -3.08 -45.63
C VAL A 8 -40.71 -1.71 -45.37
N THR A 9 -40.63 -1.33 -44.09
CA THR A 9 -39.82 -0.18 -43.64
C THR A 9 -38.49 -0.67 -43.09
N LEU A 10 -37.44 -0.16 -43.71
CA LEU A 10 -36.03 -0.28 -43.38
C LEU A 10 -35.80 -0.08 -41.87
N ALA A 11 -35.44 -1.15 -41.17
CA ALA A 11 -34.98 -1.08 -39.79
C ALA A 11 -33.55 -0.52 -39.78
N ALA A 12 -33.41 0.76 -39.43
CA ALA A 12 -32.14 1.30 -38.94
C ALA A 12 -31.96 0.80 -37.51
N VAL A 13 -31.27 -0.33 -37.35
CA VAL A 13 -30.83 -0.82 -36.05
C VAL A 13 -29.65 0.04 -35.62
N ALA A 14 -29.91 0.97 -34.70
CA ALA A 14 -28.86 1.60 -33.91
C ALA A 14 -28.33 0.56 -32.92
N LEU A 15 -27.24 -0.13 -33.28
CA LEU A 15 -26.47 -0.93 -32.34
C LEU A 15 -25.68 0.05 -31.46
N VAL A 16 -26.22 0.38 -30.29
CA VAL A 16 -25.43 0.92 -29.19
C VAL A 16 -24.62 -0.27 -28.67
N SER A 17 -23.35 -0.35 -29.06
CA SER A 17 -22.39 -1.19 -28.36
C SER A 17 -22.15 -0.54 -27.00
N ALA A 18 -22.85 -1.01 -25.97
CA ALA A 18 -22.40 -0.85 -24.59
C ALA A 18 -21.15 -1.74 -24.46
N CYS A 19 -19.99 -1.15 -24.71
CA CYS A 19 -18.73 -1.73 -24.26
C CYS A 19 -18.66 -1.41 -22.77
N ASP A 20 -18.98 -2.41 -21.97
CA ASP A 20 -18.81 -2.44 -20.52
C ASP A 20 -17.31 -2.55 -20.25
N PRO A 21 -16.62 -1.55 -19.66
CA PRO A 21 -15.41 -1.85 -18.93
C PRO A 21 -15.86 -2.31 -17.55
N GLY A 22 -15.68 -3.60 -17.25
CA GLY A 22 -15.88 -4.11 -15.89
C GLY A 22 -15.09 -3.27 -14.87
N PRO A 23 -15.40 -3.38 -13.56
CA PRO A 23 -14.67 -2.67 -12.53
C PRO A 23 -13.19 -3.04 -12.63
N THR A 24 -12.37 -2.08 -13.02
CA THR A 24 -10.94 -2.24 -13.19
C THR A 24 -10.29 -2.26 -11.82
N GLU A 25 -9.98 -3.45 -11.33
CA GLU A 25 -9.01 -3.72 -10.26
C GLU A 25 -7.57 -3.45 -10.77
N HIS A 26 -7.33 -2.29 -11.40
CA HIS A 26 -6.01 -1.94 -11.91
C HIS A 26 -5.16 -1.40 -10.75
N LEU A 27 -4.37 -2.29 -10.15
CA LEU A 27 -3.12 -1.87 -9.52
C LEU A 27 -2.24 -1.28 -10.64
N GLN A 28 -1.83 -0.02 -10.50
CA GLN A 28 -1.14 0.73 -11.57
C GLN A 28 0.24 0.09 -11.88
N ASP A 29 0.25 -0.83 -12.84
CA ASP A 29 1.47 -1.39 -13.46
C ASP A 29 1.88 -0.61 -14.74
N SER A 30 1.39 0.61 -14.92
CA SER A 30 1.65 1.39 -16.13
C SER A 30 2.54 2.59 -15.82
N ILE A 31 3.84 2.42 -16.07
CA ILE A 31 4.78 3.52 -16.23
C ILE A 31 4.48 4.18 -17.59
N VAL A 32 3.41 4.98 -17.65
CA VAL A 32 3.35 6.00 -18.70
C VAL A 32 4.04 7.20 -18.12
N GLU A 33 5.20 7.54 -18.67
CA GLU A 33 5.77 8.89 -18.58
C GLU A 33 4.84 9.85 -19.32
N THR A 34 3.61 10.02 -18.83
CA THR A 34 2.90 11.27 -19.03
C THR A 34 3.64 12.24 -18.14
N THR A 35 4.55 13.02 -18.72
CA THR A 35 4.82 14.35 -18.17
C THR A 35 3.45 14.96 -17.92
N PRO A 36 3.03 15.15 -16.65
CA PRO A 36 1.73 15.71 -16.43
C PRO A 36 1.82 17.10 -17.04
N ALA A 37 0.92 17.40 -17.98
CA ALA A 37 0.37 18.74 -18.05
C ALA A 37 -0.43 18.98 -16.75
N SER A 38 0.23 18.86 -15.59
CA SER A 38 -0.22 19.39 -14.32
C SER A 38 0.31 20.79 -14.28
N ASN A 39 -0.58 21.74 -14.04
CA ASN A 39 -0.24 23.10 -13.66
C ASN A 39 0.48 23.10 -12.29
N GLY A 40 1.68 22.53 -12.19
CA GLY A 40 2.55 22.55 -11.01
C GLY A 40 1.95 21.96 -9.72
N ALA A 41 0.80 21.29 -9.76
CA ALA A 41 0.16 20.73 -8.58
C ALA A 41 0.60 19.28 -8.42
N VAL A 42 1.38 19.03 -7.37
CA VAL A 42 1.76 17.68 -6.92
C VAL A 42 0.53 17.02 -6.30
N ASN A 43 0.25 15.77 -6.66
CA ASN A 43 -0.82 15.00 -6.02
C ASN A 43 -0.46 14.78 -4.53
N PRO A 44 -1.47 14.71 -3.65
CA PRO A 44 -1.23 14.28 -2.27
C PRO A 44 -0.72 12.83 -2.26
N THR A 45 0.00 12.43 -1.21
CA THR A 45 0.65 11.12 -1.14
C THR A 45 0.28 10.34 0.11
N ALA A 46 0.35 9.01 0.02
CA ALA A 46 0.39 8.15 1.20
C ALA A 46 1.72 8.32 1.94
N SER A 47 1.67 8.36 3.28
CA SER A 47 2.86 8.52 4.12
C SER A 47 3.60 7.18 4.28
N PHE A 48 4.76 7.08 3.66
CA PHE A 48 5.66 5.93 3.81
C PHE A 48 7.11 6.40 3.63
N ASP A 49 7.82 6.53 4.75
CA ASP A 49 9.22 6.89 4.88
C ASP A 49 9.83 6.14 6.09
N PRO A 50 10.25 4.87 5.88
CA PRO A 50 10.80 4.03 6.94
C PRO A 50 12.06 4.61 7.60
N SER A 51 12.87 5.37 6.87
CA SER A 51 14.09 5.99 7.39
C SER A 51 13.81 7.04 8.47
N ASN A 52 12.62 7.64 8.45
CA ASN A 52 12.14 8.58 9.46
C ASN A 52 11.07 7.97 10.38
N SER A 53 10.95 6.63 10.40
CA SER A 53 9.93 5.89 11.18
C SER A 53 8.49 6.27 10.84
N VAL A 54 8.23 6.79 9.64
CA VAL A 54 6.89 7.11 9.15
C VAL A 54 6.38 5.93 8.34
N ILE A 55 5.73 4.97 9.01
CA ILE A 55 5.13 3.80 8.38
C ILE A 55 3.69 3.62 8.88
N PRO A 56 2.78 3.04 8.08
CA PRO A 56 1.51 2.54 8.59
C PRO A 56 1.75 1.61 9.78
N PHE A 57 0.82 1.52 10.71
CA PHE A 57 0.93 0.63 11.87
C PHE A 57 -0.32 -0.24 11.97
N PRO A 58 -0.21 -1.55 12.22
CA PRO A 58 1.01 -2.35 12.28
C PRO A 58 1.68 -2.51 10.90
N ASN A 59 2.96 -2.89 10.88
CA ASN A 59 3.71 -3.09 9.64
C ASN A 59 4.67 -4.27 9.71
N ASN A 60 4.74 -5.03 8.62
CA ASN A 60 5.63 -6.19 8.49
C ASN A 60 7.13 -5.82 8.53
N LEU A 61 7.48 -4.58 8.17
CA LEU A 61 8.85 -4.08 8.29
C LEU A 61 9.41 -4.16 9.71
N LEU A 62 8.55 -4.17 10.73
CA LEU A 62 8.96 -4.29 12.13
C LEU A 62 9.36 -5.72 12.52
N PHE A 63 9.25 -6.69 11.63
CA PHE A 63 9.81 -8.04 11.78
C PHE A 63 11.07 -8.26 10.94
N ALA A 64 11.55 -7.25 10.20
CA ALA A 64 12.69 -7.41 9.31
C ALA A 64 13.92 -7.91 10.09
N GLY A 65 14.50 -9.03 9.65
CA GLY A 65 15.64 -9.69 10.31
C GLY A 65 15.28 -10.58 11.51
N SER A 66 14.00 -10.65 11.91
CA SER A 66 13.54 -11.60 12.92
C SER A 66 13.57 -13.03 12.37
N VAL A 67 13.97 -13.98 13.22
CA VAL A 67 14.06 -15.42 12.88
C VAL A 67 13.09 -16.28 13.70
N ASP A 68 12.55 -15.73 14.78
CA ASP A 68 11.70 -16.40 15.75
C ASP A 68 10.26 -15.86 15.77
N GLY A 69 9.97 -14.85 14.96
CA GLY A 69 8.63 -14.27 14.80
C GLY A 69 8.35 -13.10 15.75
N THR A 70 9.28 -12.74 16.63
CA THR A 70 9.11 -11.56 17.47
C THR A 70 9.38 -10.27 16.70
N LEU A 71 8.82 -9.17 17.19
CA LEU A 71 9.14 -7.85 16.69
C LEU A 71 10.64 -7.57 16.81
N ASN A 72 11.18 -6.89 15.81
CA ASN A 72 12.57 -6.45 15.71
C ASN A 72 12.63 -4.95 15.40
N ILE A 73 12.04 -4.15 16.28
CA ILE A 73 12.03 -2.69 16.20
C ILE A 73 13.46 -2.19 16.48
N PRO A 74 14.03 -1.32 15.62
CA PRO A 74 15.33 -0.71 15.89
C PRO A 74 15.32 0.09 17.20
N VAL A 75 16.27 -0.20 18.09
CA VAL A 75 16.46 0.47 19.39
C VAL A 75 17.92 0.92 19.53
N ALA A 76 18.15 1.95 20.34
CA ALA A 76 19.51 2.48 20.56
C ALA A 76 20.36 1.56 21.46
N ASP A 77 19.75 0.92 22.46
CA ASP A 77 20.38 -0.02 23.37
C ASP A 77 19.40 -1.14 23.73
N GLU A 78 19.65 -2.35 23.23
CA GLU A 78 18.81 -3.54 23.49
C GLU A 78 18.81 -3.98 24.96
N THR A 79 19.73 -3.47 25.79
CA THR A 79 19.82 -3.83 27.22
C THR A 79 19.06 -2.87 28.13
N ASP A 80 18.55 -1.75 27.60
CA ASP A 80 17.74 -0.80 28.36
C ASP A 80 16.29 -1.29 28.47
N LEU A 81 16.02 -2.10 29.50
CA LEU A 81 14.68 -2.62 29.78
C LEU A 81 13.69 -1.55 30.26
N SER A 82 14.13 -0.30 30.45
CA SER A 82 13.23 0.83 30.71
C SER A 82 12.64 1.44 29.43
N ASP A 83 13.25 1.14 28.28
CA ASP A 83 12.70 1.49 26.97
C ASP A 83 11.54 0.54 26.62
N PRO A 84 10.30 1.05 26.47
CA PRO A 84 9.17 0.21 26.08
C PRO A 84 9.36 -0.46 24.72
N GLN A 85 10.17 0.09 23.80
CA GLN A 85 10.44 -0.53 22.50
C GLN A 85 11.22 -1.84 22.64
N VAL A 86 12.18 -1.90 23.58
CA VAL A 86 12.91 -3.13 23.91
C VAL A 86 11.96 -4.20 24.43
N ALA A 87 11.00 -3.82 25.30
CA ALA A 87 9.99 -4.74 25.79
C ALA A 87 9.04 -5.23 24.69
N LEU A 88 8.70 -4.37 23.72
CA LEU A 88 7.85 -4.74 22.58
C LEU A 88 8.53 -5.74 21.64
N ASN A 89 9.87 -5.72 21.53
CA ASN A 89 10.62 -6.72 20.75
C ASN A 89 10.53 -8.15 21.30
N ALA A 90 9.99 -8.33 22.51
CA ALA A 90 9.68 -9.65 23.06
C ALA A 90 8.29 -10.19 22.65
N VAL A 91 7.50 -9.41 21.90
CA VAL A 91 6.14 -9.79 21.49
C VAL A 91 6.15 -10.47 20.13
N ASP A 92 5.45 -11.60 20.04
CA ASP A 92 5.21 -12.38 18.82
C ASP A 92 3.93 -11.89 18.14
N GLY A 93 4.07 -10.86 17.31
CA GLY A 93 2.95 -10.34 16.53
C GLY A 93 2.36 -9.01 16.99
N PHE A 94 1.27 -8.64 16.32
CA PHE A 94 0.43 -7.50 16.68
C PHE A 94 -0.92 -7.98 17.22
N SER A 95 -1.64 -7.08 17.90
CA SER A 95 -2.97 -7.39 18.43
C SER A 95 -3.98 -7.69 17.32
N THR A 96 -4.80 -8.73 17.51
CA THR A 96 -5.86 -9.15 16.57
C THR A 96 -7.12 -8.29 16.63
N VAL A 97 -7.19 -7.35 17.59
CA VAL A 97 -8.36 -6.47 17.82
C VAL A 97 -8.00 -4.99 17.82
N ALA A 98 -6.70 -4.65 17.77
CA ALA A 98 -6.29 -3.27 17.76
C ALA A 98 -6.62 -2.60 16.42
N PRO A 99 -6.95 -1.29 16.43
CA PRO A 99 -7.03 -0.52 15.20
C PRO A 99 -5.69 -0.48 14.47
N MET A 100 -5.76 -0.51 13.15
CA MET A 100 -4.65 -0.27 12.24
C MET A 100 -4.76 1.16 11.71
N SER A 101 -3.65 1.76 11.30
CA SER A 101 -3.62 3.14 10.83
C SER A 101 -2.64 3.37 9.69
N SER A 102 -3.02 4.25 8.77
CA SER A 102 -2.15 4.75 7.70
C SER A 102 -2.26 6.27 7.60
N GLY A 103 -1.12 6.94 7.49
CA GLY A 103 -1.03 8.39 7.34
C GLY A 103 -1.02 8.82 5.87
N PHE A 104 -1.44 10.06 5.63
CA PHE A 104 -1.46 10.71 4.32
C PHE A 104 -0.99 12.16 4.43
N SER A 105 -0.52 12.73 3.31
CA SER A 105 0.06 14.08 3.28
C SER A 105 -0.97 15.20 3.44
N THR A 106 -2.25 14.91 3.25
CA THR A 106 -3.36 15.88 3.35
C THR A 106 -4.62 15.21 3.91
N ALA A 107 -5.59 16.02 4.34
CA ALA A 107 -6.88 15.54 4.80
C ALA A 107 -7.60 14.66 3.75
N ILE A 108 -8.10 13.52 4.20
CA ILE A 108 -8.87 12.54 3.43
C ILE A 108 -10.34 13.02 3.34
N ASP A 109 -10.97 12.82 2.19
CA ASP A 109 -12.43 12.96 2.06
C ASP A 109 -13.10 11.73 2.68
N ALA A 110 -13.75 11.92 3.83
CA ALA A 110 -14.42 10.84 4.56
C ALA A 110 -15.48 10.10 3.72
N SER A 111 -16.10 10.78 2.74
CA SER A 111 -17.10 10.14 1.87
C SER A 111 -16.50 9.16 0.85
N SER A 112 -15.20 9.26 0.61
CA SER A 112 -14.44 8.35 -0.26
C SER A 112 -13.97 7.08 0.45
N ILE A 113 -14.20 6.95 1.77
CA ILE A 113 -13.87 5.74 2.53
C ILE A 113 -14.98 4.71 2.30
N THR A 114 -14.71 3.74 1.43
CA THR A 114 -15.69 2.77 0.92
C THR A 114 -15.05 1.38 0.80
N PRO A 115 -15.84 0.32 0.53
CA PRO A 115 -15.30 -1.02 0.27
C PRO A 115 -14.37 -1.12 -0.95
N THR A 116 -14.39 -0.14 -1.86
CA THR A 116 -13.51 -0.14 -3.05
C THR A 116 -12.20 0.62 -2.80
N SER A 117 -12.21 1.60 -1.89
CA SER A 117 -11.03 2.38 -1.53
C SER A 117 -10.13 1.73 -0.47
N VAL A 118 -10.69 0.87 0.38
CA VAL A 118 -9.94 0.13 1.41
C VAL A 118 -10.29 -1.34 1.35
N LYS A 119 -9.30 -2.17 1.03
CA LYS A 119 -9.42 -3.63 0.98
C LYS A 119 -8.44 -4.27 1.95
N MET A 120 -8.79 -5.44 2.44
CA MET A 120 -7.95 -6.21 3.33
C MET A 120 -7.99 -7.67 2.92
N TYR A 121 -6.82 -8.30 2.90
CA TYR A 121 -6.65 -9.68 2.46
C TYR A 121 -5.90 -10.46 3.51
N GLU A 122 -6.30 -11.71 3.71
CA GLU A 122 -5.44 -12.71 4.33
C GLU A 122 -4.36 -13.11 3.32
N VAL A 123 -3.11 -13.17 3.78
CA VAL A 123 -1.96 -13.46 2.93
C VAL A 123 -1.02 -14.46 3.59
N THR A 124 -0.26 -15.17 2.76
CA THR A 124 0.89 -15.96 3.21
C THR A 124 2.16 -15.23 2.86
N LEU A 125 3.08 -15.14 3.83
CA LEU A 125 4.40 -14.55 3.68
C LEU A 125 5.46 -15.63 3.46
N SER A 126 6.59 -15.27 2.83
CA SER A 126 7.76 -16.17 2.68
C SER A 126 8.45 -16.50 4.02
N GLY A 127 8.18 -15.72 5.07
CA GLY A 127 8.67 -15.87 6.44
C GLY A 127 8.28 -14.66 7.30
N PRO A 128 8.67 -14.60 8.58
CA PRO A 128 8.50 -13.41 9.41
C PRO A 128 9.14 -12.19 8.75
N GLY A 129 8.39 -11.10 8.57
CA GLY A 129 8.91 -9.90 7.90
C GLY A 129 9.11 -10.03 6.39
N GLY A 130 8.79 -11.18 5.78
CA GLY A 130 9.03 -11.46 4.36
C GLY A 130 7.94 -10.92 3.41
N GLU A 131 8.18 -11.05 2.11
CA GLU A 131 7.25 -10.70 1.03
C GLU A 131 5.94 -11.52 1.08
N VAL A 132 4.88 -10.97 0.47
CA VAL A 132 3.62 -11.70 0.23
C VAL A 132 3.80 -12.65 -0.94
N VAL A 133 3.61 -13.95 -0.70
CA VAL A 133 3.71 -15.01 -1.73
C VAL A 133 2.36 -15.51 -2.21
N VAL A 134 1.31 -15.42 -1.39
CA VAL A 134 -0.05 -15.85 -1.74
C VAL A 134 -1.08 -14.90 -1.11
N VAL A 135 -2.13 -14.58 -1.88
CA VAL A 135 -3.36 -13.96 -1.37
C VAL A 135 -4.40 -15.07 -1.16
N ASN A 136 -4.80 -15.30 0.08
CA ASN A 136 -5.64 -16.43 0.47
C ASN A 136 -7.13 -16.10 0.36
N ASP A 137 -7.56 -15.06 1.05
CA ASP A 137 -8.97 -14.64 1.10
C ASP A 137 -9.09 -13.13 1.26
N GLN A 138 -10.23 -12.58 0.85
CA GLN A 138 -10.55 -11.16 1.01
C GLN A 138 -11.53 -10.96 2.16
N LEU A 139 -11.17 -10.08 3.09
CA LEU A 139 -12.05 -9.71 4.20
C LEU A 139 -13.12 -8.73 3.70
N THR A 140 -14.30 -8.82 4.31
CA THR A 140 -15.48 -8.07 3.89
C THR A 140 -15.63 -6.77 4.69
N PHE A 141 -15.57 -5.63 4.01
CA PHE A 141 -15.84 -4.31 4.61
C PHE A 141 -17.27 -4.26 5.17
N GLY A 142 -17.41 -3.74 6.40
CA GLY A 142 -18.68 -3.65 7.13
C GLY A 142 -19.09 -4.93 7.86
N VAL A 143 -18.38 -6.04 7.64
CA VAL A 143 -18.62 -7.34 8.30
C VAL A 143 -17.42 -7.76 9.13
N ASP A 144 -16.25 -7.80 8.52
CA ASP A 144 -15.00 -8.22 9.17
C ASP A 144 -14.22 -7.01 9.72
N PHE A 145 -14.27 -5.89 9.00
CA PHE A 145 -13.61 -4.64 9.38
C PHE A 145 -14.35 -3.42 8.85
N VAL A 146 -14.06 -2.25 9.39
CA VAL A 146 -14.46 -0.94 8.84
C VAL A 146 -13.26 -0.01 8.79
N ALA A 147 -13.32 1.01 7.93
CA ALA A 147 -12.36 2.10 7.91
C ALA A 147 -13.05 3.44 8.18
N THR A 148 -12.35 4.36 8.84
CA THR A 148 -12.81 5.70 9.20
C THR A 148 -11.62 6.64 9.34
N LEU A 149 -11.87 7.95 9.40
CA LEU A 149 -10.87 8.89 9.89
C LEU A 149 -10.55 8.61 11.35
N SER A 150 -9.29 8.74 11.72
CA SER A 150 -8.85 8.67 13.12
C SER A 150 -9.48 9.79 13.94
N SER A 151 -10.10 9.45 15.07
CA SER A 151 -10.76 10.42 15.95
C SER A 151 -9.79 11.29 16.75
N VAL A 152 -8.51 10.90 16.82
CA VAL A 152 -7.47 11.64 17.54
C VAL A 152 -6.63 12.54 16.62
N ASP A 153 -6.83 12.44 15.30
CA ASP A 153 -6.16 13.26 14.31
C ASP A 153 -7.07 14.41 13.84
N LEU A 154 -6.76 15.63 14.32
CA LEU A 154 -7.51 16.83 13.95
C LEU A 154 -7.28 17.27 12.50
N SER A 155 -6.20 16.80 11.86
CA SER A 155 -5.89 17.11 10.46
C SER A 155 -6.63 16.21 9.46
N GLN A 156 -7.32 15.17 9.95
CA GLN A 156 -8.09 14.21 9.14
C GLN A 156 -7.24 13.53 8.05
N SER A 157 -5.94 13.41 8.25
CA SER A 157 -5.01 12.80 7.31
C SER A 157 -4.60 11.37 7.72
N THR A 158 -5.21 10.85 8.77
CA THR A 158 -4.98 9.48 9.25
C THR A 158 -6.22 8.62 9.04
N LEU A 159 -6.08 7.58 8.23
CA LEU A 159 -7.06 6.50 8.10
C LEU A 159 -6.87 5.53 9.25
N ALA A 160 -7.95 5.18 9.94
CA ALA A 160 -8.01 4.14 10.94
C ALA A 160 -8.89 2.98 10.43
N VAL A 161 -8.39 1.76 10.54
CA VAL A 161 -9.10 0.54 10.14
C VAL A 161 -9.29 -0.34 11.37
N LEU A 162 -10.55 -0.68 11.65
CA LEU A 162 -10.95 -1.37 12.87
C LEU A 162 -11.51 -2.75 12.52
N PRO A 163 -10.92 -3.83 13.03
CA PRO A 163 -11.56 -5.14 13.01
C PRO A 163 -12.88 -5.10 13.78
N LEU A 164 -13.95 -5.67 13.20
CA LEU A 164 -15.26 -5.82 13.86
C LEU A 164 -15.35 -7.13 14.63
N ARG A 165 -14.46 -8.08 14.33
CA ARG A 165 -14.20 -9.30 15.07
C ARG A 165 -12.69 -9.48 15.22
N PRO A 166 -12.22 -10.21 16.23
CA PRO A 166 -10.82 -10.58 16.32
C PRO A 166 -10.36 -11.25 15.01
N LEU A 167 -9.23 -10.79 14.48
CA LEU A 167 -8.54 -11.45 13.39
C LEU A 167 -8.00 -12.81 13.86
N ASP A 168 -7.83 -13.73 12.92
CA ASP A 168 -7.27 -15.04 13.23
C ASP A 168 -5.80 -14.91 13.69
N GLU A 169 -5.46 -15.65 14.74
CA GLU A 169 -4.09 -15.67 15.28
C GLU A 169 -3.11 -16.29 14.27
N LYS A 170 -1.82 -15.94 14.39
CA LYS A 170 -0.74 -16.49 13.54
C LYS A 170 -1.00 -16.36 12.04
N THR A 171 -1.73 -15.31 11.66
CA THR A 171 -2.16 -15.05 10.30
C THR A 171 -1.70 -13.67 9.87
N SER A 172 -1.26 -13.54 8.62
CA SER A 172 -0.80 -12.27 8.06
C SER A 172 -1.90 -11.63 7.22
N TYR A 173 -2.02 -10.31 7.32
CA TYR A 173 -3.00 -9.54 6.57
C TYR A 173 -2.33 -8.42 5.80
N MET A 174 -2.78 -8.19 4.58
CA MET A 174 -2.36 -7.09 3.72
C MET A 174 -3.51 -6.13 3.52
N MET A 175 -3.28 -4.87 3.87
CA MET A 175 -4.21 -3.78 3.58
C MET A 175 -3.82 -3.11 2.27
N VAL A 176 -4.81 -2.89 1.42
CA VAL A 176 -4.65 -2.22 0.13
C VAL A 176 -5.54 -0.97 0.13
N ILE A 177 -4.90 0.17 -0.07
CA ILE A 177 -5.57 1.45 -0.31
C ILE A 177 -5.50 1.72 -1.81
N THR A 178 -6.65 1.99 -2.42
CA THR A 178 -6.76 2.22 -3.86
C THR A 178 -6.90 3.70 -4.20
N ASP A 179 -6.84 4.03 -5.49
CA ASP A 179 -7.05 5.38 -6.00
C ASP A 179 -8.46 5.92 -5.73
N ASP A 180 -9.42 5.07 -5.34
CA ASP A 180 -10.76 5.50 -4.93
C ASP A 180 -10.74 6.28 -3.62
N LEU A 181 -9.67 6.17 -2.81
CA LEU A 181 -9.49 7.00 -1.62
C LEU A 181 -9.03 8.39 -2.06
N MET A 182 -9.89 9.38 -1.81
CA MET A 182 -9.66 10.75 -2.26
C MET A 182 -9.21 11.65 -1.11
N ALA A 183 -8.33 12.59 -1.43
CA ALA A 183 -8.11 13.74 -0.58
C ALA A 183 -9.33 14.67 -0.63
N SER A 184 -9.50 15.50 0.40
CA SER A 184 -10.49 16.60 0.45
C SER A 184 -10.39 17.59 -0.72
N SER A 185 -9.27 17.57 -1.46
CA SER A 185 -9.09 18.31 -2.71
C SER A 185 -9.62 17.61 -3.97
N SER A 186 -10.34 16.49 -3.81
CA SER A 186 -10.87 15.63 -4.88
C SER A 186 -9.79 15.07 -5.82
N ARG A 187 -8.63 14.72 -5.26
CA ARG A 187 -7.54 14.03 -5.96
C ARG A 187 -7.23 12.71 -5.26
N PRO A 188 -6.85 11.66 -6.00
CA PRO A 188 -6.35 10.43 -5.40
C PRO A 188 -5.01 10.68 -4.69
N PHE A 189 -4.65 9.77 -3.80
CA PHE A 189 -3.33 9.76 -3.17
C PHE A 189 -2.34 8.95 -4.01
N ASP A 190 -1.22 9.55 -4.39
CA ASP A 190 -0.13 8.85 -5.03
C ASP A 190 0.69 8.05 -3.97
N PRO A 191 1.36 6.95 -4.34
CA PRO A 191 2.28 6.30 -3.42
C PRO A 191 3.48 7.21 -3.10
N SER A 192 4.07 7.04 -1.91
CA SER A 192 5.25 7.82 -1.52
C SER A 192 6.40 7.62 -2.50
N VAL A 193 7.28 8.62 -2.64
CA VAL A 193 8.46 8.52 -3.51
C VAL A 193 9.33 7.32 -3.13
N THR A 194 9.49 7.08 -1.83
CA THR A 194 10.24 5.94 -1.28
C THR A 194 9.62 4.62 -1.73
N TYR A 195 8.30 4.46 -1.57
CA TYR A 195 7.60 3.25 -2.01
C TYR A 195 7.72 3.04 -3.52
N ARG A 196 7.50 4.09 -4.32
CA ARG A 196 7.62 4.02 -5.79
C ARG A 196 9.00 3.59 -6.22
N LEU A 197 10.03 4.17 -5.60
CA LEU A 197 11.42 3.83 -5.90
C LEU A 197 11.69 2.35 -5.58
N ILE A 198 11.30 1.89 -4.39
CA ILE A 198 11.48 0.49 -3.99
C ILE A 198 10.76 -0.46 -4.94
N LYS A 199 9.49 -0.17 -5.30
CA LYS A 199 8.71 -1.01 -6.22
C LYS A 199 9.39 -1.13 -7.59
N THR A 200 10.03 -0.07 -8.09
CA THR A 200 10.74 -0.09 -9.38
C THR A 200 12.06 -0.86 -9.37
N LEU A 201 12.61 -1.20 -8.19
CA LEU A 201 13.85 -1.96 -8.08
C LEU A 201 13.57 -3.46 -8.24
N SER A 202 13.67 -3.95 -9.47
CA SER A 202 13.49 -5.38 -9.79
C SER A 202 14.74 -6.20 -9.47
N ASP A 203 15.92 -5.60 -9.60
CA ASP A 203 17.21 -6.24 -9.36
C ASP A 203 17.75 -5.92 -7.96
N PRO A 204 18.49 -6.85 -7.32
CA PRO A 204 19.19 -6.56 -6.07
C PRO A 204 20.13 -5.36 -6.23
N LEU A 205 20.17 -4.48 -5.23
CA LEU A 205 21.11 -3.37 -5.19
C LEU A 205 22.53 -3.91 -4.98
N VAL A 206 23.27 -4.14 -6.07
CA VAL A 206 24.64 -4.64 -6.02
C VAL A 206 25.61 -3.50 -5.68
N PHE A 207 26.31 -3.63 -4.55
CA PHE A 207 27.45 -2.79 -4.22
C PHE A 207 28.54 -2.95 -5.29
N CYS A 208 28.83 -1.89 -6.03
CA CYS A 208 29.98 -1.86 -6.92
C CYS A 208 31.07 -0.96 -6.32
N PRO A 209 32.29 -1.48 -6.11
CA PRO A 209 33.41 -0.67 -5.63
C PRO A 209 33.88 0.39 -6.66
N ASP A 210 33.37 0.35 -7.90
CA ASP A 210 33.63 1.35 -8.94
C ASP A 210 32.31 1.98 -9.44
N PRO A 211 32.02 3.25 -9.08
CA PRO A 211 30.80 3.96 -9.48
C PRO A 211 30.75 4.36 -10.96
N THR A 212 31.82 4.09 -11.73
CA THR A 212 31.90 4.41 -13.17
C THR A 212 31.64 3.20 -14.08
N ALA A 213 31.53 2.00 -13.52
CA ALA A 213 31.27 0.78 -14.28
C ALA A 213 29.82 0.73 -14.81
N ALA A 214 29.64 0.41 -16.09
CA ALA A 214 28.32 0.31 -16.73
C ALA A 214 27.41 -0.79 -16.16
N SER A 215 27.98 -1.74 -15.41
CA SER A 215 27.23 -2.76 -14.63
C SER A 215 26.63 -2.23 -13.33
N CYS A 216 26.91 -0.98 -12.96
CA CYS A 216 26.46 -0.31 -11.73
C CYS A 216 25.39 0.75 -12.03
N ALA A 217 24.30 0.35 -12.69
CA ALA A 217 23.23 1.27 -13.04
C ALA A 217 22.25 1.46 -11.88
N LEU A 218 22.70 2.01 -10.74
CA LEU A 218 21.77 2.50 -9.73
C LEU A 218 20.95 3.67 -10.32
N PRO A 219 19.62 3.63 -10.27
CA PRO A 219 18.77 4.71 -10.77
C PRO A 219 19.01 6.03 -10.02
N GLY A 220 19.32 7.10 -10.76
CA GLY A 220 19.26 8.50 -10.30
C GLY A 220 19.73 8.75 -8.86
N ALA A 221 18.79 9.10 -7.99
CA ALA A 221 19.01 9.51 -6.60
C ALA A 221 19.65 8.44 -5.69
N LEU A 222 19.62 7.16 -6.08
CA LEU A 222 20.26 6.08 -5.32
C LEU A 222 21.80 6.15 -5.40
N ARG A 223 22.36 6.86 -6.39
CA ARG A 223 23.82 7.03 -6.55
C ARG A 223 24.46 7.92 -5.50
N SER A 224 23.67 8.74 -4.81
CA SER A 224 24.14 9.67 -3.78
C SER A 224 23.96 9.16 -2.36
N LEU A 225 23.40 7.95 -2.19
CA LEU A 225 23.14 7.36 -0.89
C LEU A 225 24.40 6.69 -0.32
N SER A 226 24.47 6.59 1.01
CA SER A 226 25.53 5.84 1.68
C SER A 226 25.35 4.33 1.50
N GLU A 227 26.39 3.54 1.80
CA GLU A 227 26.31 2.07 1.77
C GLU A 227 25.25 1.53 2.75
N GLU A 228 25.10 2.17 3.92
CA GLU A 228 24.11 1.81 4.93
C GLU A 228 22.67 2.09 4.45
N ASP A 229 22.47 3.24 3.79
CA ASP A 229 21.17 3.59 3.21
C ASP A 229 20.80 2.60 2.10
N LEU A 230 21.75 2.23 1.23
CA LEU A 230 21.50 1.26 0.15
C LEU A 230 21.19 -0.15 0.67
N ALA A 231 21.87 -0.60 1.72
CA ALA A 231 21.55 -1.88 2.38
C ALA A 231 20.14 -1.86 3.01
N SER A 232 19.75 -0.71 3.58
CA SER A 232 18.39 -0.50 4.09
C SER A 232 17.36 -0.54 2.97
N PHE A 233 17.65 0.11 1.83
CA PHE A 233 16.79 0.06 0.63
C PHE A 233 16.65 -1.36 0.05
N GLU A 234 17.72 -2.17 0.04
CA GLU A 234 17.64 -3.57 -0.42
C GLU A 234 16.78 -4.42 0.51
N THR A 235 16.90 -4.21 1.83
CA THR A 235 16.05 -4.89 2.82
C THR A 235 14.58 -4.53 2.58
N LEU A 236 14.28 -3.25 2.35
CA LEU A 236 12.92 -2.82 2.01
C LEU A 236 12.44 -3.41 0.67
N ARG A 237 13.33 -3.52 -0.32
CA ARG A 237 13.02 -4.12 -1.62
C ARG A 237 12.57 -5.56 -1.51
N GLN A 238 13.29 -6.38 -0.74
CA GLN A 238 12.96 -7.82 -0.54
C GLN A 238 11.63 -8.03 0.20
N ILE A 239 11.13 -7.03 0.91
CA ILE A 239 9.84 -7.12 1.61
C ILE A 239 8.69 -6.65 0.71
N ILE A 240 8.97 -5.76 -0.24
CA ILE A 240 7.97 -5.12 -1.12
C ILE A 240 7.83 -5.81 -2.49
N ASN A 241 8.89 -6.45 -2.98
CA ASN A 241 9.00 -7.08 -4.30
C ASN A 241 9.40 -8.54 -4.20
#